data_AF-A0A371XBH0-F1
#
_entry.id   AF-A0A371XBH0-F1
#
_cell.length_a   1.000
_cell.length_b   1.000
_cell.length_c   1.000
_cell.angle_alpha   90.00
_cell.angle_beta   90.00
_cell.angle_gamma   90.00
#
_symmetry.space_group_name_H-M   'P 1'
#
loop_
_entity.id
_entity.type
_entity.pdbx_description
1 polymer ?
#
loop_
_entity_poly.entity_id
_entity_poly.type
_entity_poly.pdbx_seq_one_letter_code
_entity_poly.pdbx_strand_id
1 'polypeptide(L)'
;MAQSGMTPLEYMLKVMRSEAADGERRDRMAIAAAPYVHPKLASMQHSGPNGGPIQSVDLTNMSEDDIERLEALFGTLASAAGGDAEGDPSGEGAA
;
A
#
# COMPACT_ATOMS: atom_id res chain seq x y z
N MET A 1 26.87 -10.52 17.01
CA MET A 1 27.48 -9.35 16.33
C MET A 1 28.15 -9.86 15.06
N ALA A 2 27.71 -9.41 13.88
CA ALA A 2 28.37 -9.76 12.61
C ALA A 2 29.73 -9.05 12.57
N GLN A 3 30.79 -9.78 12.87
CA GLN A 3 32.15 -9.30 12.82
C GLN A 3 32.57 -9.17 11.35
N SER A 4 32.79 -7.94 10.89
CA SER A 4 33.47 -7.59 9.64
C SER A 4 32.86 -8.10 8.32
N GLY A 5 32.13 -7.21 7.64
CA GLY A 5 32.02 -7.25 6.18
C GLY A 5 30.80 -7.99 5.64
N MET A 6 29.95 -7.22 4.95
CA MET A 6 28.84 -7.65 4.08
C MET A 6 27.72 -8.44 4.76
N THR A 7 26.53 -7.87 4.75
CA THR A 7 25.30 -8.55 5.14
C THR A 7 24.99 -9.71 4.17
N PRO A 8 24.22 -10.72 4.62
CA PRO A 8 23.79 -11.80 3.74
C PRO A 8 23.09 -11.29 2.47
N LEU A 9 22.26 -10.25 2.58
CA LEU A 9 21.59 -9.66 1.43
C LEU A 9 22.57 -9.00 0.46
N GLU A 10 23.53 -8.22 0.97
CA GLU A 10 24.56 -7.60 0.13
C GLU A 10 25.42 -8.64 -0.61
N TYR A 11 25.71 -9.77 0.03
CA TYR A 11 26.41 -10.87 -0.63
C TYR A 11 25.58 -11.47 -1.78
N MET A 12 24.30 -11.76 -1.53
CA MET A 12 23.40 -12.30 -2.56
C MET A 12 23.31 -11.34 -3.76
N LEU A 13 23.09 -10.05 -3.49
CA LEU A 13 23.01 -9.01 -4.53
C LEU A 13 24.33 -8.85 -5.29
N LYS A 14 25.47 -8.94 -4.62
CA LYS A 14 26.79 -8.88 -5.26
C LYS A 14 27.02 -10.04 -6.22
N VAL A 15 26.63 -11.25 -5.83
CA VAL A 15 26.76 -12.44 -6.69
C VAL A 15 25.83 -12.35 -7.90
N MET A 16 24.57 -11.94 -7.71
CA MET A 16 23.60 -11.76 -8.80
C MET A 16 24.08 -10.77 -9.86
N ARG A 17 24.78 -9.71 -9.45
CA ARG A 17 25.31 -8.64 -10.34
C ARG A 17 26.63 -8.99 -11.01
N SER A 18 27.28 -10.09 -10.64
CA SER A 18 28.60 -10.46 -11.16
C SER A 18 28.48 -11.37 -12.38
N GLU A 19 28.87 -10.90 -13.56
CA GLU A 19 28.87 -11.70 -14.80
C GLU A 19 29.84 -12.88 -14.76
N ALA A 20 30.91 -12.77 -13.96
CA ALA A 20 31.87 -13.85 -13.73
C ALA A 20 31.34 -14.96 -12.80
N ALA A 21 30.17 -14.78 -12.19
CA ALA A 21 29.56 -15.81 -11.36
C ALA A 21 28.78 -16.81 -12.23
N ASP A 22 28.92 -18.09 -11.87
CA ASP A 22 28.13 -19.17 -12.47
C ASP A 22 26.62 -18.87 -12.47
N GLY A 23 25.94 -19.23 -13.56
CA GLY A 23 24.52 -18.95 -13.76
C GLY A 23 23.64 -19.56 -12.68
N GLU A 24 23.85 -20.82 -12.34
CA GLU A 24 23.08 -21.52 -11.31
C GLU A 24 23.30 -20.88 -9.93
N ARG A 25 24.53 -20.43 -9.65
CA ARG A 25 24.81 -19.67 -8.43
C ARG A 25 24.06 -18.34 -8.40
N ARG A 26 23.97 -17.61 -9.52
CA ARG A 26 23.21 -16.35 -9.60
C ARG A 26 21.72 -16.60 -9.36
N ASP A 27 21.15 -17.63 -9.96
CA ASP A 27 19.74 -17.99 -9.81
C ASP A 27 19.39 -18.37 -8.37
N ARG A 28 20.25 -19.16 -7.71
CA ARG A 28 20.06 -19.50 -6.28
C ARG A 28 20.10 -18.27 -5.38
N MET A 29 20.97 -17.30 -5.64
CA MET A 29 21.00 -16.06 -4.88
C MET A 29 19.77 -15.18 -5.15
N ALA A 30 19.26 -15.17 -6.39
CA ALA A 30 18.04 -14.45 -6.73
C ALA A 30 16.81 -15.01 -5.97
N ILE A 31 16.65 -16.33 -5.95
CA ILE A 31 15.59 -17.01 -5.20
C ILE A 31 15.69 -16.70 -3.71
N ALA A 32 16.91 -16.75 -3.14
CA ALA A 32 17.14 -16.47 -1.73
C ALA A 32 16.93 -15.00 -1.34
N ALA A 33 17.22 -14.05 -2.25
CA ALA A 33 17.06 -12.63 -2.03
C ALA A 33 15.62 -12.14 -2.22
N ALA A 34 14.81 -12.81 -3.07
CA ALA A 34 13.43 -12.44 -3.40
C ALA A 34 12.55 -11.98 -2.21
N PRO A 35 12.48 -12.69 -1.06
CA PRO A 35 11.62 -12.28 0.06
C PRO A 35 12.06 -10.99 0.76
N TYR A 36 13.29 -10.53 0.55
CA TYR A 36 13.84 -9.33 1.17
C TYR A 36 13.78 -8.10 0.26
N VAL A 37 13.71 -8.29 -1.07
CA VAL A 37 13.69 -7.19 -2.06
C VAL A 37 12.29 -6.91 -2.61
N HIS A 38 11.42 -7.91 -2.60
CA HIS A 38 10.02 -7.76 -2.97
C HIS A 38 9.20 -8.06 -1.72
N PRO A 39 8.48 -7.07 -1.17
CA PRO A 39 7.39 -7.37 -0.27
C PRO A 39 6.54 -8.41 -1.00
N LYS A 40 6.46 -9.63 -0.46
CA LYS A 40 5.38 -10.52 -0.89
C LYS A 40 4.10 -9.72 -0.73
N LEU A 41 3.12 -9.93 -1.62
CA LEU A 41 1.78 -9.41 -1.40
C LEU A 41 1.34 -9.94 -0.02
N ALA A 42 1.59 -9.15 1.01
CA ALA A 42 1.16 -9.45 2.34
C ALA A 42 -0.34 -9.34 2.21
N SER A 43 -1.06 -10.43 2.46
CA SER A 43 -2.46 -10.32 2.82
C SER A 43 -2.49 -9.53 4.12
N MET A 44 -2.44 -8.20 4.01
CA MET A 44 -2.68 -7.31 5.13
C MET A 44 -4.11 -7.63 5.58
N GLN A 45 -4.22 -8.43 6.64
CA GLN A 45 -5.48 -8.77 7.26
C GLN A 45 -5.96 -7.52 7.98
N HIS A 46 -6.79 -6.73 7.31
CA HIS A 46 -7.44 -5.58 7.93
C HIS A 46 -8.39 -6.12 9.00
N SER A 47 -8.06 -5.85 10.26
CA SER A 47 -8.87 -6.20 11.41
C SER A 47 -9.21 -4.93 12.18
N GLY A 48 -10.39 -4.90 12.79
CA GLY A 48 -10.79 -3.86 13.71
C GLY A 48 -10.04 -3.93 15.04
N PRO A 49 -10.39 -3.07 16.00
CA PRO A 49 -9.81 -3.08 17.35
C PRO A 49 -9.82 -4.48 17.95
N ASN A 50 -8.70 -4.88 18.57
CA ASN A 50 -8.50 -6.21 19.17
C ASN A 50 -8.63 -7.40 18.19
N GLY A 51 -8.42 -7.18 16.89
CA GLY A 51 -8.55 -8.24 15.89
C GLY A 51 -10.01 -8.59 15.55
N GLY A 52 -10.96 -7.75 15.97
CA GLY A 52 -12.38 -7.93 15.68
C GLY A 52 -12.77 -7.55 14.24
N PRO A 53 -14.04 -7.72 13.86
CA PRO A 53 -14.55 -7.27 12.56
C PRO A 53 -14.40 -5.75 12.37
N ILE A 54 -14.09 -5.33 11.14
CA ILE A 54 -14.15 -3.91 10.77
C ILE A 54 -15.60 -3.45 10.93
N GLN A 55 -15.80 -2.38 11.69
CA GLN A 55 -17.12 -1.77 11.86
C GLN A 55 -17.47 -1.01 10.58
N SER A 56 -18.55 -1.42 9.92
CA SER A 56 -19.14 -0.69 8.79
C SER A 56 -20.41 0.01 9.24
N VAL A 57 -20.61 1.24 8.81
CA VAL A 57 -21.85 2.00 9.04
C VAL A 57 -22.58 2.12 7.69
N ASP A 58 -23.84 1.71 7.64
CA ASP A 58 -24.71 1.94 6.48
C ASP A 58 -25.25 3.37 6.52
N LEU A 59 -24.85 4.17 5.54
CA LEU A 59 -25.23 5.58 5.43
C LEU A 59 -26.53 5.78 4.64
N THR A 60 -27.02 4.74 3.94
CA THR A 60 -28.15 4.84 2.98
C THR A 60 -29.48 5.16 3.66
N ASN A 61 -29.62 4.80 4.94
CA ASN A 61 -30.86 4.91 5.70
C ASN A 61 -30.78 5.95 6.84
N MET A 62 -29.78 6.83 6.81
CA MET A 62 -29.63 7.89 7.83
C MET A 62 -30.56 9.08 7.55
N SER A 63 -31.01 9.74 8.61
CA SER A 63 -31.80 10.98 8.48
C SER A 63 -30.92 12.12 7.95
N GLU A 64 -31.53 13.09 7.26
CA GLU A 64 -30.82 14.27 6.74
C GLU A 64 -30.11 15.05 7.87
N ASP A 65 -30.75 15.15 9.04
CA ASP A 65 -30.18 15.79 10.24
C ASP A 65 -28.90 15.07 10.74
N ASP A 66 -28.87 13.74 10.68
CA ASP A 66 -27.69 12.97 11.10
C ASP A 66 -26.57 13.04 10.08
N ILE A 67 -26.90 13.20 8.79
CA ILE A 67 -25.93 13.45 7.72
C ILE A 67 -25.29 14.84 7.92
N GLU A 68 -26.08 15.89 8.20
CA GLU A 68 -25.57 17.24 8.44
C GLU A 68 -24.59 17.28 9.63
N ARG A 69 -24.88 16.53 10.71
CA ARG A 69 -23.96 16.38 11.85
C ARG A 69 -22.65 15.69 11.48
N LEU A 70 -22.69 14.69 10.60
CA LEU A 70 -21.51 13.98 10.12
C LEU A 70 -20.65 14.90 9.24
N GLU A 71 -21.29 15.66 8.35
CA GLU A 71 -20.63 16.66 7.52
C GLU A 71 -20.00 17.78 8.34
N ALA A 72 -20.64 18.24 9.42
CA ALA A 72 -20.04 19.23 10.31
C ALA A 72 -18.75 18.70 10.99
N LEU A 73 -18.72 17.40 11.34
CA LEU A 73 -17.56 16.77 11.97
C LEU A 73 -16.42 16.52 10.97
N PHE A 74 -16.73 15.98 9.79
CA PHE A 74 -15.74 15.54 8.81
C PHE A 74 -15.46 16.55 7.69
N GLY A 75 -16.31 17.56 7.49
CA GLY A 75 -16.14 18.60 6.47
C GLY A 75 -14.87 19.40 6.65
N THR A 76 -14.43 19.58 7.90
CA THR A 76 -13.12 20.20 8.22
C THR A 76 -11.94 19.32 7.80
N LEU A 77 -12.08 17.98 7.81
CA LEU A 77 -11.07 17.05 7.29
C LEU A 77 -11.08 16.98 5.75
N ALA A 78 -12.26 16.99 5.13
CA ALA A 78 -12.39 16.94 3.68
C ALA A 78 -11.82 18.22 3.02
N SER A 79 -12.07 19.39 3.63
CA SER A 79 -11.49 20.66 3.18
C SER A 79 -9.96 20.72 3.31
N ALA A 80 -9.37 20.02 4.28
CA ALA A 80 -7.92 19.98 4.46
C ALA A 80 -7.20 19.11 3.40
N ALA A 81 -7.92 18.27 2.66
CA ALA A 81 -7.37 17.34 1.67
C ALA A 81 -7.55 17.79 0.20
N GLY A 82 -8.30 18.86 -0.06
CA GLY A 82 -8.64 19.31 -1.41
C GLY A 82 -7.99 20.64 -1.79
N GLY A 83 -6.73 20.61 -2.21
CA GLY A 83 -6.21 21.64 -3.11
C GLY A 83 -6.76 21.38 -4.51
N ASP A 84 -7.78 22.16 -4.88
CA ASP A 84 -8.21 22.55 -6.23
C ASP A 84 -7.90 21.57 -7.38
N ALA A 85 -8.84 20.65 -7.65
CA ALA A 85 -8.98 20.02 -8.96
C ALA A 85 -10.22 20.59 -9.65
N GLU A 86 -10.02 21.77 -10.23
CA GLU A 86 -11.01 22.54 -10.97
C GLU A 86 -11.31 21.88 -12.33
N GLY A 87 -12.57 21.46 -12.53
CA GLY A 87 -13.31 21.43 -13.81
C GLY A 87 -12.82 20.58 -14.99
N ASP A 88 -13.57 19.54 -15.33
CA ASP A 88 -13.94 19.27 -16.74
C ASP A 88 -15.40 18.78 -16.84
N PRO A 89 -16.35 19.63 -17.26
CA PRO A 89 -17.69 19.23 -17.60
C PRO A 89 -17.81 19.07 -19.13
N SER A 90 -17.35 17.94 -19.67
CA SER A 90 -17.54 17.63 -21.10
C SER A 90 -18.09 16.22 -21.28
N GLY A 91 -19.40 16.12 -21.57
CA GLY A 91 -19.95 14.85 -22.04
C GLY A 91 -21.47 14.65 -22.04
N GLU A 92 -22.30 15.67 -22.29
CA GLU A 92 -23.67 15.43 -22.78
C GLU A 92 -23.68 15.44 -24.33
N GLY A 93 -24.21 14.38 -24.95
CA GLY A 93 -24.36 14.34 -26.42
C GLY A 93 -24.79 13.01 -27.03
N ALA A 94 -26.10 12.73 -26.95
CA ALA A 94 -26.98 12.17 -27.98
C ALA A 94 -26.75 10.77 -28.61
N ALA A 95 -27.78 9.91 -28.45
CA ALA A 95 -28.65 9.32 -29.50
C ALA A 95 -29.02 7.85 -29.20
#